data_AF-A0A4Q5SB16-F1
#
_entry.id   AF-A0A4Q5SB16-F1
#
_cell.length_a   1.000
_cell.length_b   1.000
_cell.length_c   1.000
_cell.angle_alpha   90.00
_cell.angle_beta   90.00
_cell.angle_gamma   90.00
#
_symmetry.space_group_name_H-M   'P 1'
#
loop_
_entity.id
_entity.type
_entity.pdbx_description
1 polymer ?
#
loop_
_entity_poly.entity_id
_entity_poly.type
_entity_poly.pdbx_seq_one_letter_code
_entity_poly.pdbx_strand_id
1 'polypeptide(L)'
;AKDIAEALRLSIKGEHDAADAARERAFDAAPDTPGALDDVEFEWIADADSRFGPTFEAIIAGQYGLVPFSVIEKITSPGPHRTRARAPHRRRHARP
;
A
#
# COMPACT_ATOMS: atom_id res chain seq x y z
N ALA A 1 -8.13 6.93 -1.49
CA ALA A 1 -6.78 7.25 -0.93
C ALA A 1 -6.81 8.23 0.25
N LYS A 2 -7.55 9.35 0.19
CA LYS A 2 -7.59 10.31 1.31
C LYS A 2 -8.11 9.67 2.60
N ASP A 3 -9.23 8.95 2.54
CA ASP A 3 -9.82 8.26 3.70
C ASP A 3 -8.94 7.14 4.25
N ILE A 4 -8.24 6.38 3.39
CA ILE A 4 -7.22 5.41 3.85
C ILE A 4 -6.08 6.11 4.58
N ALA A 5 -5.57 7.23 4.05
CA ALA A 5 -4.52 7.99 4.72
C ALA A 5 -5.01 8.60 6.05
N GLU A 6 -6.29 8.92 6.18
CA GLU A 6 -6.92 9.33 7.43
C GLU A 6 -7.01 8.15 8.41
N ALA A 7 -7.50 7.00 7.97
CA ALA A 7 -7.60 5.78 8.77
C ALA A 7 -6.25 5.36 9.37
N LEU A 8 -5.17 5.44 8.60
CA LEU A 8 -3.83 5.17 9.09
C LEU A 8 -3.41 6.17 10.18
N ARG A 9 -3.69 7.46 10.01
CA ARG A 9 -3.39 8.49 11.02
C ARG A 9 -4.18 8.27 12.31
N LEU A 10 -5.46 7.92 12.21
CA LEU A 10 -6.32 7.62 13.37
C LEU A 10 -5.85 6.34 14.08
N SER A 11 -5.46 5.32 13.33
CA SER A 11 -4.88 4.09 13.89
C SER A 11 -3.60 4.34 14.69
N ILE A 12 -2.72 5.23 14.20
CA ILE A 12 -1.51 5.63 14.91
C ILE A 12 -1.82 6.34 16.24
N LYS A 13 -2.94 7.06 16.31
CA LYS A 13 -3.41 7.72 17.54
C LYS A 13 -4.15 6.78 18.50
N GLY A 14 -4.41 5.54 18.11
CA GLY A 14 -5.22 4.59 18.89
C GLY A 14 -6.73 4.81 18.75
N GLU A 15 -7.19 5.68 17.84
CA GLU A 15 -8.60 5.96 17.57
C GLU A 15 -9.17 4.89 16.61
N HIS A 16 -9.22 3.63 17.06
CA HIS A 16 -9.50 2.47 16.19
C HIS A 16 -10.89 2.51 15.54
N ASP A 17 -11.94 2.83 16.29
CA ASP A 17 -13.30 2.89 15.74
C ASP A 17 -13.43 3.95 14.63
N ALA A 18 -12.81 5.12 14.85
CA ALA A 18 -12.79 6.19 13.83
C ALA A 18 -11.95 5.79 12.62
N ALA A 19 -10.87 5.03 12.83
CA ALA A 19 -10.05 4.51 11.75
C ALA A 19 -10.82 3.48 10.90
N ASP A 20 -11.60 2.61 11.52
CA ASP A 20 -12.42 1.62 10.82
C ASP A 20 -13.55 2.29 10.04
N ALA A 21 -14.22 3.29 10.61
CA ALA A 21 -15.21 4.09 9.88
C ALA A 21 -14.58 4.81 8.67
N ALA A 22 -13.33 5.28 8.77
CA ALA A 22 -12.63 5.86 7.63
C ALA A 22 -12.26 4.82 6.55
N ARG A 23 -11.96 3.57 6.92
CA ARG A 23 -11.76 2.48 5.95
C ARG A 23 -13.04 2.12 5.23
N GLU A 24 -14.15 2.02 5.95
CA GLU A 24 -15.47 1.73 5.37
C GLU A 24 -15.84 2.78 4.33
N ARG A 25 -15.74 4.07 4.68
CA ARG A 25 -15.95 5.17 3.71
C ARG A 25 -15.06 5.04 2.47
N ALA A 26 -13.81 4.63 2.65
CA ALA A 26 -12.88 4.46 1.53
C ALA A 26 -13.30 3.33 0.59
N PHE A 27 -13.82 2.23 1.14
CA PHE A 27 -14.34 1.10 0.37
C PHE A 27 -15.66 1.45 -0.32
N ASP A 28 -16.61 2.05 0.40
CA ASP A 28 -17.91 2.45 -0.16
C ASP A 28 -17.77 3.46 -1.31
N ALA A 29 -16.77 4.34 -1.24
CA ALA A 29 -16.50 5.32 -2.28
C ALA A 29 -15.63 4.79 -3.43
N ALA A 30 -15.02 3.61 -3.29
CA ALA A 30 -14.18 3.05 -4.34
C ALA A 30 -15.06 2.45 -5.46
N PRO A 31 -14.84 2.82 -6.73
CA PRO A 31 -15.52 2.15 -7.82
C PRO A 31 -14.96 0.74 -8.02
N ASP A 32 -15.81 -0.18 -8.48
CA ASP A 32 -15.34 -1.45 -9.04
C ASP A 32 -14.33 -1.14 -10.14
N THR A 33 -13.14 -1.73 -10.00
CA THR A 33 -12.00 -1.48 -10.88
C THR A 33 -11.66 -2.81 -11.57
N PRO A 34 -12.35 -3.15 -12.67
CA PRO A 34 -12.09 -4.39 -13.39
C PRO A 34 -10.77 -4.31 -14.16
N GLY A 35 -10.18 -5.48 -14.42
CA GLY A 35 -8.93 -5.59 -15.16
C GLY A 35 -8.52 -7.04 -15.35
N ALA A 36 -7.29 -7.24 -15.80
CA ALA A 36 -6.73 -8.58 -16.01
C ALA A 36 -5.34 -8.69 -15.39
N LEU A 37 -5.06 -9.85 -14.80
CA LEU A 37 -3.74 -10.26 -14.32
C LEU A 37 -3.39 -11.61 -14.95
N ASP A 38 -2.31 -11.66 -15.72
CA ASP A 38 -1.85 -12.88 -16.41
C ASP A 38 -2.99 -13.59 -17.17
N ASP A 39 -3.72 -12.82 -17.99
CA ASP A 39 -4.88 -13.25 -18.78
C ASP A 39 -6.11 -13.73 -17.96
N VAL A 40 -6.10 -13.54 -16.64
CA VAL A 40 -7.25 -13.79 -15.76
C VAL A 40 -7.96 -12.47 -15.46
N GLU A 41 -9.19 -12.36 -15.95
CA GLU A 41 -10.06 -11.21 -15.69
C GLU A 41 -10.53 -11.17 -14.22
N PHE A 42 -10.65 -9.96 -13.67
CA PHE A 42 -11.23 -9.68 -12.36
C PHE A 42 -12.18 -8.48 -12.45
N GLU A 43 -13.22 -8.48 -11.62
CA GLU A 43 -14.22 -7.39 -11.56
C GLU A 43 -13.78 -6.24 -10.64
N TRP A 44 -12.97 -6.56 -9.63
CA TRP A 44 -12.46 -5.61 -8.64
C TRP A 44 -11.08 -6.04 -8.14
N ILE A 45 -10.34 -5.08 -7.60
CA ILE A 45 -9.03 -5.30 -6.98
C ILE A 45 -8.90 -4.47 -5.70
N ALA A 46 -8.30 -5.08 -4.68
CA ALA A 46 -7.90 -4.42 -3.44
C ALA A 46 -6.61 -5.06 -2.92
N ASP A 47 -5.87 -4.32 -2.10
CA ASP A 47 -4.77 -4.86 -1.33
C ASP A 47 -5.31 -5.84 -0.27
N ALA A 48 -4.65 -6.97 -0.09
CA ALA A 48 -5.01 -7.97 0.91
C ALA A 48 -4.83 -7.46 2.34
N ASP A 49 -3.95 -6.46 2.53
CA ASP A 49 -3.85 -5.73 3.79
C ASP A 49 -5.00 -4.72 3.90
N SER A 50 -5.94 -5.01 4.79
CA SER A 50 -7.14 -4.19 5.03
C SER A 50 -6.83 -2.76 5.46
N ARG A 51 -5.59 -2.45 5.85
CA ARG A 51 -5.17 -1.08 6.15
C ARG A 51 -5.09 -0.22 4.90
N PHE A 52 -4.92 -0.80 3.71
CA PHE A 52 -4.79 -0.10 2.44
C PHE A 52 -6.00 -0.26 1.53
N GLY A 53 -6.66 -1.42 1.56
CA GLY A 53 -7.92 -1.67 0.86
C GLY A 53 -7.84 -1.34 -0.65
N PRO A 54 -8.67 -0.44 -1.20
CA PRO A 54 -8.69 -0.14 -2.64
C PRO A 54 -7.52 0.76 -3.11
N THR A 55 -6.39 0.72 -2.40
CA THR A 55 -5.19 1.51 -2.70
C THR A 55 -3.93 0.66 -2.56
N PHE A 56 -2.84 1.10 -3.18
CA PHE A 56 -1.52 0.50 -3.02
C PHE A 56 -0.46 1.57 -2.77
N GLU A 57 0.68 1.15 -2.26
CA GLU A 57 1.83 2.02 -2.00
C GLU A 57 2.67 2.24 -3.27
N ALA A 58 3.07 3.47 -3.54
CA ALA A 58 3.98 3.80 -4.63
C ALA A 58 4.96 4.91 -4.26
N ILE A 59 6.11 4.92 -4.93
CA ILE A 59 7.06 6.05 -4.91
C ILE A 59 7.02 6.70 -6.30
N ILE A 60 6.48 7.91 -6.38
CA ILE A 60 6.37 8.68 -7.62
C ILE A 60 7.21 9.94 -7.45
N ALA A 61 8.15 10.18 -8.38
CA ALA A 61 9.07 11.33 -8.32
C ALA A 61 9.80 11.48 -6.95
N GLY A 62 10.15 10.35 -6.32
CA GLY A 62 10.83 10.34 -5.01
C GLY A 62 9.91 10.54 -3.80
N GLN A 63 8.59 10.66 -4.00
CA GLN A 63 7.61 10.80 -2.94
C GLN A 63 6.83 9.50 -2.74
N TYR A 64 6.84 9.00 -1.51
CA TYR A 64 6.03 7.85 -1.12
C TYR A 64 4.59 8.29 -0.82
N GLY A 65 3.61 7.52 -1.29
CA GLY A 65 2.21 7.74 -1.02
C GLY A 65 1.32 6.57 -1.38
N LEU A 66 0.04 6.72 -1.04
CA LEU A 66 -1.01 5.79 -1.41
C LEU A 66 -1.69 6.24 -2.70
N VAL A 67 -1.82 5.31 -3.64
CA VAL A 67 -2.44 5.52 -4.94
C VAL A 67 -3.68 4.62 -5.06
N PRO A 68 -4.86 5.15 -5.44
CA PRO A 68 -6.04 4.31 -5.71
C PRO A 68 -5.80 3.37 -6.90
N PHE A 69 -6.34 2.16 -6.86
CA PHE A 69 -6.32 1.29 -8.06
C PHE A 69 -7.10 1.90 -9.23
N SER A 70 -8.19 2.62 -8.95
CA SER A 70 -9.08 3.22 -9.95
C SER A 70 -8.43 4.29 -10.86
N VAL A 71 -7.21 4.74 -10.55
CA VAL A 71 -6.46 5.69 -11.39
C VAL A 71 -5.33 5.04 -12.17
N ILE A 72 -5.19 3.71 -12.09
CA ILE A 72 -4.12 2.96 -12.73
C ILE A 72 -4.63 2.32 -14.01
N GLU A 73 -3.93 2.58 -15.11
CA GLU A 73 -4.17 1.91 -16.39
C GLU A 73 -3.42 0.57 -16.48
N LYS A 74 -2.15 0.55 -16.05
CA LYS A 74 -1.30 -0.65 -16.12
C LYS A 74 -0.18 -0.61 -15.11
N ILE A 75 0.11 -1.75 -14.49
CA ILE A 75 1.32 -1.98 -13.69
C ILE A 75 2.17 -3.01 -14.43
N THR A 76 3.47 -2.76 -14.54
CA THR A 76 4.41 -3.73 -15.10
C THR A 76 5.66 -3.71 -14.24
N SER A 77 6.15 -4.90 -13.87
CA SER A 77 7.34 -5.05 -13.04
C SER A 77 8.22 -6.15 -13.63
N PRO A 78 9.52 -5.91 -13.86
CA PRO A 78 10.46 -6.96 -14.26
C PRO A 78 10.81 -7.90 -13.10
N GLY A 79 10.12 -7.78 -11.96
CA GLY A 79 10.47 -8.43 -10.72
C GLY A 79 11.60 -7.71 -9.98
N PRO A 80 11.93 -8.18 -8.76
CA PRO A 80 13.03 -7.63 -7.99
C PRO A 80 14.36 -7.89 -8.70
N HIS A 81 15.15 -6.84 -8.90
CA HIS A 81 16.57 -6.95 -9.28
C HIS A 81 17.44 -6.69 -8.04
N ARG A 82 18.57 -7.40 -7.94
CA ARG A 82 19.57 -7.43 -6.85
C ARG A 82 19.17 -6.70 -5.54
N THR A 83 19.05 -7.47 -4.46
CA THR A 83 18.89 -6.94 -3.11
C THR A 83 19.96 -5.90 -2.76
N ARG A 84 19.55 -4.71 -2.31
CA ARG A 84 20.43 -3.82 -1.54
C ARG A 84 20.79 -4.58 -0.27
N ALA A 85 21.96 -5.22 -0.26
CA ALA A 85 22.45 -5.90 0.93
C ALA A 85 22.40 -4.92 2.11
N ARG A 86 21.67 -5.30 3.17
CA ARG A 86 21.73 -4.63 4.46
C ARG A 86 23.21 -4.48 4.82
N ALA A 87 23.69 -3.25 5.00
CA ALA A 87 25.08 -3.01 5.37
C ALA A 87 25.43 -3.94 6.55
N PRO A 88 26.53 -4.71 6.48
CA PRO A 88 26.88 -5.61 7.58
C PRO A 88 27.02 -4.77 8.83
N HIS A 89 26.20 -5.09 9.83
CA HIS A 89 26.31 -4.51 11.17
C HIS A 89 27.73 -4.82 11.64
N ARG A 90 28.62 -3.82 11.60
CA ARG A 90 29.97 -3.93 12.14
C ARG A 90 29.79 -4.26 13.62
N ARG A 91 29.95 -5.54 13.98
CA ARG A 91 30.16 -5.95 15.37
C ARG A 91 31.39 -5.17 15.83
N ARG A 92 31.19 -4.14 16.64
CA ARG A 92 32.29 -3.49 17.34
C ARG A 92 32.92 -4.57 18.20
N HIS A 93 34.15 -4.94 17.85
CA HIS A 93 34.96 -5.81 18.69
C HIS A 93 35.02 -5.19 20.09
N ALA A 94 34.54 -5.92 21.09
CA ALA A 94 34.96 -5.70 22.46
C ALA A 94 36.46 -6.04 22.52
N ARG A 95 37.30 -5.04 22.76
CA ARG A 95 38.67 -5.26 23.23
C ARG A 95 38.61 -5.34 24.77
N PRO A 96 39.32 -6.28 25.41
CA PRO A 96 39.81 -6.05 26.76
C PRO A 96 40.89 -4.96 26.76
#